data_AF-A0A1J3EB45-F1
#
_entry.id   AF-A0A1J3EB45-F1
#
_cell.length_a   1.000
_cell.length_b   1.000
_cell.length_c   1.000
_cell.angle_alpha   90.00
_cell.angle_beta   90.00
_cell.angle_gamma   90.00
#
_symmetry.space_group_name_H-M   'P 1'
#
loop_
_entity.id
_entity.type
_entity.pdbx_description
1 polymer ?
#
loop_
_entity_poly.entity_id
_entity_poly.type
_entity_poly.pdbx_seq_one_letter_code
_entity_poly.pdbx_strand_id
1 'polypeptide(L)'
;LGLTRVGSRRVVQVSAGFMIFFSTLGKFGAVFASIPVPIYAALHCVLFGLVAAVGLSFLQFTNMNSMRNLTITGLSLFLGISIPQFFVQYWDQRHYGLVHTNAGWFNAFLNTVFMSPATVGLIIAVFMDNTMEVERSKKDRGMPWWVKFRTFRGDNRNEEFYTLPFNLNRFFPPT
;
A
#
# COMPACT_ATOMS: atom_id res chain seq x y z
N LEU A 1 -17.20 1.18 2.96
CA LEU A 1 -17.93 2.10 3.88
C LEU A 1 -18.62 3.25 3.15
N GLY A 2 -17.89 4.05 2.37
CA GLY A 2 -18.47 5.24 1.72
C GLY A 2 -19.68 4.96 0.81
N LEU A 3 -19.69 3.82 0.09
CA LEU A 3 -20.77 3.48 -0.84
C LEU A 3 -21.87 2.60 -0.21
N THR A 4 -21.50 1.53 0.50
CA THR A 4 -22.45 0.54 1.05
C THR A 4 -22.95 0.86 2.45
N ARG A 5 -22.34 1.83 3.17
CA ARG A 5 -22.60 2.18 4.59
C ARG A 5 -22.59 1.02 5.60
N VAL A 6 -22.21 -0.19 5.19
CA VAL A 6 -22.14 -1.37 6.06
C VAL A 6 -20.70 -1.54 6.55
N GLY A 7 -20.52 -1.39 7.85
CA GLY A 7 -19.25 -1.53 8.56
C GLY A 7 -19.15 -2.72 9.52
N SER A 8 -20.12 -3.64 9.45
CA SER A 8 -20.24 -4.72 10.42
C SER A 8 -19.16 -5.79 10.23
N ARG A 9 -18.47 -6.14 11.32
CA ARG A 9 -17.49 -7.24 11.38
C ARG A 9 -18.09 -8.59 11.02
N ARG A 10 -19.38 -8.81 11.32
CA ARG A 10 -20.08 -10.06 10.99
C ARG A 10 -20.14 -10.28 9.48
N VAL A 11 -20.28 -9.20 8.69
CA VAL A 11 -20.29 -9.28 7.23
C VAL A 11 -18.93 -9.74 6.71
N VAL A 12 -17.84 -9.24 7.30
CA VAL A 12 -16.47 -9.66 6.95
C VAL A 12 -16.20 -11.12 7.34
N GLN A 13 -16.69 -11.56 8.50
CA GLN A 13 -16.57 -12.95 8.93
C GLN A 13 -17.35 -13.91 8.02
N VAL A 14 -18.58 -13.55 7.66
CA VAL A 14 -19.40 -14.33 6.73
C VAL A 14 -18.75 -14.36 5.35
N SER A 15 -18.22 -13.23 4.84
CA SER A 15 -17.51 -13.21 3.56
C SER A 15 -16.24 -14.08 3.58
N ALA A 16 -15.48 -14.04 4.68
CA ALA A 16 -14.30 -14.90 4.84
C ALA A 16 -14.67 -16.38 4.82
N GLY A 17 -15.77 -16.77 5.48
CA GLY A 17 -16.31 -18.13 5.42
C GLY A 17 -16.65 -18.56 3.99
N PHE A 18 -17.32 -17.69 3.23
CA PHE A 18 -17.61 -17.95 1.81
C PHE A 18 -16.35 -18.06 0.96
N MET A 19 -15.34 -17.21 1.19
CA MET A 19 -14.06 -17.28 0.47
C MET A 19 -13.36 -18.63 0.70
N ILE A 20 -13.29 -19.10 1.96
CA ILE A 20 -12.70 -20.40 2.30
C ILE A 20 -13.49 -21.52 1.63
N PHE A 21 -14.82 -21.50 1.75
CA PHE A 21 -15.69 -22.50 1.14
C PHE A 21 -15.48 -22.60 -0.38
N PHE A 22 -15.56 -21.49 -1.10
CA PHE A 22 -15.37 -21.48 -2.55
C PHE A 22 -13.93 -21.81 -2.98
N SER A 23 -12.92 -21.46 -2.18
CA SER A 23 -11.53 -21.82 -2.45
C SER A 23 -11.28 -23.34 -2.42
N THR A 24 -12.04 -24.11 -1.64
CA THR A 24 -11.89 -25.57 -1.57
C THR A 24 -12.51 -26.31 -2.76
N LEU A 25 -13.44 -25.67 -3.47
CA LEU A 25 -14.14 -26.26 -4.60
C LEU A 25 -13.40 -25.95 -5.92
N GLY A 26 -12.46 -26.83 -6.30
CA GLY A 26 -11.61 -26.66 -7.48
C GLY A 26 -12.34 -26.43 -8.82
N LYS A 27 -13.62 -26.82 -8.92
CA LYS A 27 -14.46 -26.54 -10.10
C LYS A 27 -14.68 -25.04 -10.31
N PHE A 28 -14.83 -24.26 -9.24
CA PHE A 28 -14.92 -22.80 -9.35
C PHE A 28 -13.59 -22.20 -9.78
N GLY A 29 -12.47 -22.74 -9.29
CA GLY A 29 -11.12 -22.39 -9.75
C GLY A 29 -10.94 -22.61 -11.27
N ALA A 30 -11.44 -23.73 -11.80
CA ALA A 30 -11.40 -24.02 -13.23
C ALA A 30 -12.21 -23.01 -14.08
N VAL A 31 -13.35 -22.53 -13.57
CA VAL A 31 -14.13 -21.48 -14.22
C VAL A 31 -13.33 -20.17 -14.28
N PHE A 32 -12.69 -19.76 -13.19
CA PHE A 32 -11.85 -18.56 -13.20
C PHE A 32 -10.60 -18.72 -14.09
N ALA A 33 -10.01 -19.92 -14.15
CA ALA A 33 -8.89 -20.22 -15.04
C ALA A 33 -9.29 -20.23 -16.53
N SER A 34 -10.57 -20.43 -16.85
CA SER A 34 -11.07 -20.38 -18.22
C SER A 34 -11.23 -18.95 -18.77
N ILE A 35 -11.07 -17.92 -17.94
CA ILE A 35 -11.18 -16.52 -18.36
C ILE A 35 -9.99 -16.18 -19.29
N PRO A 36 -10.25 -15.67 -20.51
CA PRO A 36 -9.20 -15.27 -21.44
C PRO A 36 -8.24 -14.23 -20.84
N VAL A 37 -6.94 -14.40 -21.10
CA VAL A 37 -5.87 -13.48 -20.66
C VAL A 37 -6.15 -12.01 -21.00
N PRO A 38 -6.71 -11.65 -22.18
CA PRO A 38 -7.01 -10.26 -22.50
C PRO A 38 -8.03 -9.61 -21.54
N ILE A 39 -9.05 -10.37 -21.11
CA ILE A 39 -10.07 -9.89 -20.16
C ILE A 39 -9.44 -9.70 -18.78
N TYR A 40 -8.63 -10.67 -18.35
CA TYR A 40 -7.90 -10.59 -17.09
C TYR A 40 -6.99 -9.36 -17.05
N ALA A 41 -6.24 -9.08 -18.11
CA ALA A 41 -5.38 -7.92 -18.23
C ALA A 41 -6.17 -6.60 -18.19
N ALA A 42 -7.31 -6.51 -18.89
CA ALA A 42 -8.17 -5.34 -18.87
C ALA A 42 -8.71 -5.04 -17.46
N LEU A 43 -9.16 -6.08 -16.74
CA LEU A 43 -9.61 -5.95 -15.34
C LEU A 43 -8.49 -5.43 -14.42
N HIS A 44 -7.27 -5.95 -14.58
CA HIS A 44 -6.12 -5.50 -13.79
C HIS A 44 -5.72 -4.05 -14.11
N CYS A 45 -5.81 -3.64 -15.37
CA CYS A 45 -5.55 -2.26 -15.78
C CYS A 45 -6.47 -1.27 -15.05
N VAL A 46 -7.78 -1.56 -15.01
CA VAL A 46 -8.76 -0.74 -14.30
C VAL A 46 -8.51 -0.77 -12.79
N LEU A 47 -8.27 -1.96 -12.22
CA LEU A 47 -8.02 -2.13 -10.79
C LEU A 47 -6.79 -1.33 -10.34
N PHE A 48 -5.66 -1.50 -11.00
CA PHE A 48 -4.43 -0.80 -10.63
C PHE A 48 -4.52 0.70 -10.89
N GLY A 49 -5.24 1.14 -11.93
CA GLY A 49 -5.55 2.55 -12.15
C GLY A 49 -6.35 3.17 -11.00
N LEU A 50 -7.38 2.46 -10.51
CA LEU A 50 -8.16 2.90 -9.36
C LEU A 50 -7.32 2.93 -8.07
N VAL A 51 -6.51 1.90 -7.83
CA VAL A 51 -5.61 1.84 -6.66
C VAL A 51 -4.63 3.01 -6.67
N ALA A 52 -4.03 3.32 -7.82
CA ALA A 52 -3.15 4.47 -7.99
C ALA A 52 -3.89 5.81 -7.72
N ALA A 53 -5.10 5.98 -8.25
CA ALA A 53 -5.91 7.18 -8.04
C ALA A 53 -6.29 7.37 -6.56
N VAL A 54 -6.70 6.28 -5.88
CA VAL A 54 -6.97 6.29 -4.43
C VAL A 54 -5.70 6.63 -3.65
N GLY A 55 -4.54 6.10 -4.05
CA GLY A 55 -3.25 6.46 -3.45
C GLY A 55 -2.93 7.96 -3.58
N LEU A 56 -3.08 8.53 -4.79
CA LEU A 56 -2.88 9.96 -5.03
C LEU A 56 -3.88 10.84 -4.28
N SER A 57 -5.10 10.36 -4.04
CA SER A 57 -6.10 11.11 -3.26
C SER A 57 -5.62 11.45 -1.85
N PHE A 58 -4.68 10.70 -1.26
CA PHE A 58 -4.12 11.03 0.04
C PHE A 58 -3.27 12.30 0.04
N LEU A 59 -2.73 12.72 -1.12
CA LEU A 59 -1.99 13.98 -1.24
C LEU A 59 -2.87 15.20 -0.91
N GLN A 60 -4.19 15.08 -1.04
CA GLN A 60 -5.13 16.15 -0.67
C GLN A 60 -5.06 16.53 0.82
N PHE A 61 -4.56 15.62 1.67
CA PHE A 61 -4.40 15.86 3.10
C PHE A 61 -3.08 16.58 3.42
N THR A 62 -2.22 16.79 2.41
CA THR A 62 -0.96 17.51 2.52
C THR A 62 -1.04 18.85 1.80
N ASN A 63 -0.20 19.82 2.18
CA ASN A 63 -0.18 21.12 1.52
C ASN A 63 0.59 21.05 0.19
N MET A 64 -0.13 20.89 -0.92
CA MET A 64 0.46 20.82 -2.27
C MET A 64 0.85 22.17 -2.87
N ASN A 65 0.63 23.29 -2.16
CA ASN A 65 1.17 24.60 -2.55
C ASN A 65 2.62 24.81 -2.07
N SER A 66 3.13 23.93 -1.22
CA SER A 66 4.52 23.98 -0.76
C SER A 66 5.45 23.34 -1.78
N MET A 67 6.47 24.08 -2.22
CA MET A 67 7.52 23.56 -3.11
C MET A 67 8.17 22.28 -2.54
N ARG A 68 8.34 22.20 -1.22
CA ARG A 68 8.88 21.01 -0.55
C ARG A 68 8.07 19.75 -0.87
N ASN A 69 6.75 19.81 -0.68
CA ASN A 69 5.87 18.65 -0.90
C ASN A 69 5.76 18.29 -2.39
N LEU A 70 5.73 19.30 -3.27
CA LEU A 70 5.77 19.09 -4.72
C LEU A 70 7.06 18.38 -5.15
N THR A 71 8.22 18.80 -4.63
CA THR A 71 9.51 18.17 -4.92
C THR A 71 9.57 16.74 -4.39
N ILE A 72 9.14 16.48 -3.14
CA ILE A 72 9.12 15.12 -2.56
C ILE A 72 8.22 14.20 -3.40
N THR A 73 7.02 14.65 -3.74
CA THR A 73 6.05 13.86 -4.51
C THR A 73 6.56 13.59 -5.92
N GLY A 74 7.04 14.62 -6.62
CA GLY A 74 7.54 14.48 -7.98
C GLY A 74 8.79 13.60 -8.07
N LEU A 75 9.77 13.81 -7.16
CA LEU A 75 11.02 13.07 -7.18
C LEU A 75 10.83 11.59 -6.76
N SER A 76 9.99 11.33 -5.76
CA SER A 76 9.69 9.95 -5.34
C SER A 76 8.95 9.15 -6.40
N LEU A 77 8.00 9.76 -7.11
CA LEU A 77 7.31 9.10 -8.23
C LEU A 77 8.26 8.82 -9.40
N PHE A 78 9.07 9.81 -9.79
CA PHE A 78 10.02 9.66 -10.89
C PHE A 78 11.08 8.60 -10.61
N LEU A 79 11.77 8.70 -9.47
CA LEU A 79 12.82 7.75 -9.09
C LEU A 79 12.25 6.37 -8.74
N GLY A 80 11.04 6.32 -8.18
CA GLY A 80 10.32 5.08 -7.90
C GLY A 80 9.99 4.28 -9.16
N ILE A 81 9.88 4.90 -10.33
CA ILE A 81 9.71 4.19 -11.62
C ILE A 81 11.07 3.96 -12.31
N SER A 82 11.94 4.96 -12.28
CA SER A 82 13.22 4.95 -13.01
C SER A 82 14.22 3.94 -12.46
N ILE A 83 14.43 3.90 -11.14
CA ILE A 83 15.43 3.01 -10.51
C ILE A 83 15.07 1.53 -10.71
N PRO A 84 13.84 1.06 -10.48
CA PRO A 84 13.50 -0.33 -10.77
C PRO A 84 13.69 -0.71 -12.24
N GLN A 85 13.35 0.18 -13.17
CA GLN A 85 13.57 -0.08 -14.60
C GLN A 85 15.05 -0.21 -14.91
N PHE A 86 15.90 0.62 -14.32
CA PHE A 86 17.34 0.46 -14.39
C PHE A 86 17.79 -0.91 -13.83
N PHE A 87 17.30 -1.32 -12.65
CA PHE A 87 17.66 -2.63 -12.10
C PHE A 87 17.18 -3.82 -12.94
N VAL A 88 16.01 -3.71 -13.57
CA VAL A 88 15.47 -4.75 -14.46
C VAL A 88 16.28 -4.87 -15.75
N GLN A 89 16.69 -3.75 -16.35
CA GLN A 89 17.48 -3.76 -17.60
C GLN A 89 18.86 -4.38 -17.44
N TYR A 90 19.49 -4.19 -16.28
CA TYR A 90 20.82 -4.71 -15.98
C TYR A 90 20.79 -6.09 -15.29
N TRP A 91 19.61 -6.69 -15.12
CA TRP A 91 19.47 -8.05 -14.60
C TRP A 91 19.73 -9.07 -15.73
N ASP A 92 20.99 -9.53 -15.84
CA ASP A 92 21.44 -10.44 -16.90
C ASP A 92 20.97 -11.91 -16.70
N GLN A 93 20.85 -12.65 -17.80
CA GLN A 93 20.43 -14.06 -17.87
C GLN A 93 21.35 -15.04 -17.09
N ARG A 94 22.49 -14.56 -16.58
CA ARG A 94 23.47 -15.32 -15.80
C ARG A 94 23.35 -15.15 -14.27
N HIS A 95 22.24 -14.58 -13.78
CA HIS A 95 21.99 -14.32 -12.34
C HIS A 95 22.93 -13.30 -11.68
N TYR A 96 23.55 -12.43 -12.46
CA TYR A 96 24.34 -11.32 -11.94
C TYR A 96 23.49 -10.05 -11.96
N GLY A 97 22.87 -9.71 -10.82
CA GLY A 97 22.28 -8.39 -10.62
C GLY A 97 23.34 -7.31 -10.44
N LEU A 98 22.94 -6.03 -10.49
CA LEU A 98 23.82 -4.87 -10.31
C LEU A 98 24.66 -4.93 -9.03
N VAL A 99 24.07 -5.45 -7.95
CA VAL A 99 24.81 -5.74 -6.73
C VAL A 99 25.44 -7.12 -6.86
N HIS A 100 26.75 -7.14 -7.07
CA HIS A 100 27.53 -8.37 -7.15
C HIS A 100 28.60 -8.42 -6.06
N THR A 101 28.23 -9.02 -4.92
CA THR A 101 29.15 -9.36 -3.82
C THR A 101 29.34 -10.88 -3.72
N ASN A 102 30.36 -11.34 -2.98
CA ASN A 102 30.59 -12.76 -2.69
C ASN A 102 29.45 -13.44 -1.90
N ALA A 103 28.42 -12.70 -1.48
CA ALA A 103 27.26 -13.21 -0.77
C ALA A 103 26.01 -13.23 -1.68
N GLY A 104 25.70 -14.37 -2.28
CA GLY A 104 24.55 -14.52 -3.20
C GLY A 104 23.19 -14.17 -2.58
N TRP A 105 22.98 -14.49 -1.31
CA TRP A 105 21.74 -14.15 -0.59
C TRP A 105 21.55 -12.64 -0.42
N PHE A 106 22.65 -11.91 -0.20
CA PHE A 106 22.63 -10.46 -0.02
C PHE A 106 22.34 -9.75 -1.35
N ASN A 107 22.94 -10.24 -2.43
CA ASN A 107 22.65 -9.77 -3.78
C ASN A 107 21.17 -9.98 -4.12
N ALA A 108 20.61 -11.16 -3.85
CA ALA A 108 19.20 -11.44 -4.12
C ALA A 108 18.27 -10.50 -3.33
N PHE A 109 18.56 -10.27 -2.05
CA PHE A 109 17.81 -9.34 -1.21
C PHE A 109 17.82 -7.92 -1.77
N LEU A 110 19.00 -7.36 -2.03
CA LEU A 110 19.11 -5.97 -2.49
C LEU A 110 18.50 -5.78 -3.88
N ASN A 111 18.78 -6.67 -4.81
CA ASN A 111 18.19 -6.55 -6.15
C ASN A 111 16.66 -6.66 -6.10
N THR A 112 16.09 -7.54 -5.26
CA THR A 112 14.62 -7.62 -5.07
C THR A 112 14.03 -6.32 -4.52
N VAL A 113 14.70 -5.68 -3.56
CA VAL A 113 14.27 -4.41 -2.98
C VAL A 113 14.28 -3.29 -4.01
N PHE A 114 15.36 -3.16 -4.78
CA PHE A 114 15.51 -2.10 -5.78
C PHE A 114 14.71 -2.34 -7.07
N MET A 115 14.33 -3.58 -7.37
CA MET A 115 13.44 -3.93 -8.48
C MET A 115 11.96 -3.64 -8.18
N SER A 116 11.58 -3.33 -6.93
CA SER A 116 10.19 -3.02 -6.56
C SER A 116 9.90 -1.52 -6.59
N PRO A 117 9.05 -1.02 -7.53
CA PRO A 117 8.76 0.41 -7.64
C PRO A 117 8.16 1.05 -6.40
N ALA A 118 7.24 0.34 -5.74
CA ALA A 118 6.60 0.82 -4.52
C ALA A 118 7.61 0.98 -3.37
N THR A 119 8.53 0.01 -3.23
CA THR A 119 9.55 0.03 -2.17
C THR A 119 10.53 1.17 -2.38
N VAL A 120 11.04 1.35 -3.61
CA VAL A 120 11.98 2.44 -3.93
C VAL A 120 11.32 3.80 -3.77
N GLY A 121 10.09 3.98 -4.28
CA GLY A 121 9.33 5.21 -4.10
C GLY A 121 9.11 5.55 -2.62
N LEU A 122 8.78 4.55 -1.79
CA LEU A 122 8.63 4.72 -0.34
C LEU A 122 9.94 5.13 0.34
N ILE A 123 11.06 4.46 0.04
CA ILE A 123 12.36 4.77 0.62
C ILE A 123 12.73 6.23 0.32
N ILE A 124 12.57 6.66 -0.93
CA ILE A 124 12.91 8.02 -1.36
C ILE A 124 11.98 9.04 -0.73
N ALA A 125 10.66 8.78 -0.72
CA ALA A 125 9.69 9.66 -0.10
C ALA A 125 10.00 9.85 1.39
N VAL A 126 10.24 8.78 2.14
CA VAL A 126 10.57 8.82 3.57
C VAL A 126 11.92 9.51 3.81
N PHE A 127 12.93 9.21 3.00
CA PHE A 127 14.24 9.82 3.12
C PHE A 127 14.17 11.34 2.90
N MET A 128 13.52 11.78 1.81
CA MET A 128 13.37 13.19 1.51
C MET A 128 12.49 13.91 2.52
N ASP A 129 11.41 13.27 2.95
CA ASP A 129 10.54 13.82 3.98
C ASP A 129 11.39 14.12 5.22
N ASN A 130 12.12 13.14 5.77
CA ASN A 130 12.95 13.33 6.96
C ASN A 130 14.14 14.29 6.78
N THR A 131 14.64 14.48 5.57
CA THR A 131 15.80 15.36 5.32
C THR A 131 15.39 16.82 5.18
N MET A 132 14.20 17.11 4.65
CA MET A 132 13.77 18.48 4.32
C MET A 132 12.94 19.12 5.45
N GLU A 133 13.51 20.16 6.09
CA GLU A 133 12.89 21.08 7.09
C GLU A 133 11.74 20.49 7.95
N VAL A 134 12.06 19.45 8.72
CA VAL A 134 11.08 18.69 9.53
C VAL A 134 10.34 19.56 10.56
N GLU A 135 11.01 20.54 11.17
CA GLU A 135 10.45 21.31 12.29
C GLU A 135 9.38 22.32 11.87
N ARG A 136 9.55 22.98 10.72
CA ARG A 136 8.61 23.99 10.19
C ARG A 136 7.43 23.36 9.42
N SER A 137 7.57 22.09 9.06
CA SER A 137 6.75 21.35 8.08
C SER A 137 5.55 20.59 8.67
N LYS A 138 5.42 20.49 10.01
CA LYS A 138 4.41 19.63 10.66
C LYS A 138 2.98 19.85 10.14
N LYS A 139 2.60 21.10 9.84
CA LYS A 139 1.27 21.44 9.30
C LYS A 139 1.12 21.03 7.83
N ASP A 140 2.19 21.11 7.05
CA ASP A 140 2.20 20.86 5.60
C ASP A 140 2.21 19.36 5.24
N ARG A 141 2.72 18.50 6.13
CA ARG A 141 2.80 17.04 5.93
C ARG A 141 1.47 16.30 6.10
N GLY A 142 0.40 17.00 6.46
CA GLY A 142 -0.89 16.37 6.75
C GLY A 142 -0.96 15.69 8.13
N MET A 143 -0.02 15.96 9.02
CA MET A 143 -0.06 15.47 10.41
C MET A 143 -1.35 15.82 11.15
N PRO A 144 -1.96 17.02 10.98
CA PRO A 144 -3.24 17.32 11.62
C PRO A 144 -4.36 16.34 11.25
N TRP A 145 -4.37 15.84 10.00
CA TRP A 145 -5.33 14.81 9.58
C TRP A 145 -5.03 13.47 10.27
N TRP A 146 -3.76 13.06 10.34
CA TRP A 146 -3.33 11.82 10.98
C TRP A 146 -3.53 11.78 12.50
N VAL A 147 -3.44 12.93 13.18
CA VAL A 147 -3.62 13.00 14.65
C VAL A 147 -4.98 12.46 15.09
N LYS A 148 -6.04 12.68 14.30
CA LYS A 148 -7.40 12.19 14.59
C LYS A 148 -7.49 10.66 14.70
N PHE A 149 -6.58 9.95 14.04
CA PHE A 149 -6.56 8.48 14.00
C PHE A 149 -5.61 7.83 15.00
N ARG A 150 -4.82 8.62 15.76
CA ARG A 150 -3.88 8.07 16.75
C ARG A 150 -4.55 7.65 18.06
N THR A 151 -5.69 8.25 18.37
CA THR A 151 -6.45 7.95 19.59
C THR A 151 -7.73 7.22 19.24
N PHE A 152 -8.00 6.12 19.96
CA PHE A 152 -9.20 5.31 19.75
C PHE A 152 -10.48 6.15 19.87
N ARG A 153 -10.53 7.09 20.83
CA ARG A 153 -11.65 8.05 21.01
C ARG A 153 -11.54 9.36 20.20
N GLY A 154 -10.59 9.48 19.28
CA GLY A 154 -10.40 10.70 18.48
C GLY A 154 -11.50 10.94 17.43
N ASP A 155 -12.26 9.90 17.08
CA ASP A 155 -13.38 9.96 16.14
C ASP A 155 -14.48 9.01 16.61
N ASN A 156 -15.72 9.49 16.78
CA ASN A 156 -16.87 8.68 17.22
C ASN A 156 -17.11 7.45 16.34
N ARG A 157 -16.63 7.46 15.10
CA ARG A 157 -16.71 6.31 14.19
C ARG A 157 -15.90 5.11 14.71
N ASN A 158 -14.78 5.32 15.39
CA ASN A 158 -13.86 4.25 15.78
C ASN A 158 -14.47 3.24 16.76
N GLU A 159 -15.41 3.66 17.60
CA GLU A 159 -15.94 2.83 18.69
C GLU A 159 -16.66 1.60 18.16
N GLU A 160 -17.52 1.72 17.14
CA GLU A 160 -18.14 0.54 16.50
C GLU A 160 -17.13 -0.28 15.69
N PHE A 161 -16.13 0.37 15.07
CA PHE A 161 -15.21 -0.29 14.14
C PHE A 161 -14.17 -1.19 14.82
N TYR A 162 -13.62 -0.79 15.97
CA TYR A 162 -12.55 -1.57 16.62
C TYR A 162 -13.04 -2.55 17.71
N THR A 163 -14.36 -2.66 17.96
CA THR A 163 -14.90 -3.57 18.99
C THR A 163 -14.73 -5.06 18.67
N LEU A 164 -13.85 -5.77 19.40
CA LEU A 164 -13.57 -7.20 19.25
C LEU A 164 -14.86 -8.05 19.20
N PRO A 165 -14.92 -9.05 18.30
CA PRO A 165 -16.07 -9.95 18.22
C PRO A 165 -16.30 -10.64 19.57
N PHE A 166 -17.53 -11.07 19.85
CA PHE A 166 -17.90 -11.74 21.11
C PHE A 166 -17.58 -10.96 22.39
N ASN A 167 -17.53 -9.62 22.31
CA ASN A 167 -17.29 -8.74 23.46
C ASN A 167 -15.91 -8.94 24.12
N LEU A 168 -14.93 -9.44 23.35
CA LEU A 168 -13.54 -9.67 23.77
C LEU A 168 -12.80 -8.39 24.21
N ASN A 169 -13.36 -7.20 23.94
CA ASN A 169 -12.89 -5.92 24.48
C ASN A 169 -12.86 -5.90 26.01
N ARG A 170 -13.68 -6.73 26.67
CA ARG A 170 -13.69 -6.85 28.14
C ARG A 170 -12.40 -7.45 28.68
N PHE A 171 -11.71 -8.27 27.88
CA PHE A 171 -10.42 -8.89 28.22
C PHE A 171 -9.24 -8.11 27.64
N PHE A 172 -9.44 -7.44 26.51
CA PHE A 172 -8.45 -6.60 25.85
C PHE A 172 -9.02 -5.20 25.63
N PRO A 173 -9.02 -4.34 26.69
CA PRO A 173 -9.54 -2.99 26.56
C PRO A 173 -8.70 -2.20 25.56
N PRO A 174 -9.32 -1.51 24.58
CA PRO A 174 -8.60 -0.64 23.67
C PRO A 174 -8.02 0.54 24.46
N THR A 175 -6.70 0.61 24.54
CA THR A 175 -5.93 1.75 25.11
C THR A 175 -5.99 2.95 24.18
#